data_AF-A0A0Q1CJA9-F1
#
_entry.id   AF-A0A0Q1CJA9-F1
#
_cell.length_a   1.000
_cell.length_b   1.000
_cell.length_c   1.000
_cell.angle_alpha   90.00
_cell.angle_beta   90.00
_cell.angle_gamma   90.00
#
_symmetry.space_group_name_H-M   'P 1'
#
loop_
_entity.id
_entity.type
_entity.pdbx_description
1 polymer ?
#
loop_
_entity_poly.entity_id
_entity_poly.type
_entity_poly.pdbx_seq_one_letter_code
_entity_poly.pdbx_strand_id
1 'polypeptide(L)'
;MADDARYERQIRLFGAEGQRRLKRATALVVGAGGLGSTVSTYLAVAGIGQLIIVDGDVVEESNLNRQILHWTKDIGQLKAVSATETIKGLNPEVEVEAVALFADEENLADLVGKADLVVDGLDNFPSRYLLNRAALEKGIPLFHGAISGFDGQATTIIPKMTPCLRCIFPRPSPKETTPALGATCGVIGSIQASEA
;
A
#
# COMPACT_ATOMS: atom_id res chain seq x y z
N MET A 1 -1.85 -30.36 6.27
CA MET A 1 -2.98 -29.90 5.42
C MET A 1 -4.11 -29.29 6.26
N ALA A 2 -3.79 -28.55 7.33
CA ALA A 2 -4.76 -27.82 8.16
C ALA A 2 -4.57 -26.28 8.06
N ASP A 3 -3.73 -25.83 7.13
CA ASP A 3 -2.99 -24.55 7.25
C ASP A 3 -3.50 -23.44 6.31
N ASP A 4 -4.67 -23.66 5.68
CA ASP A 4 -5.23 -22.74 4.68
C ASP A 4 -6.74 -22.54 4.84
N ALA A 5 -7.36 -22.94 5.97
CA ALA A 5 -8.80 -22.78 6.18
C ALA A 5 -9.23 -21.30 6.06
N ARG A 6 -8.37 -20.36 6.47
CA ARG A 6 -8.55 -18.90 6.30
C ARG A 6 -8.71 -18.52 4.81
N TYR A 7 -7.99 -19.16 3.91
CA TYR A 7 -7.89 -18.79 2.50
C TYR A 7 -8.73 -19.70 1.58
N GLU A 8 -9.56 -20.60 2.11
CA GLU A 8 -10.31 -21.57 1.31
C GLU A 8 -11.10 -20.92 0.17
N ARG A 9 -11.73 -19.77 0.43
CA ARG A 9 -12.55 -19.06 -0.58
C ARG A 9 -11.72 -18.54 -1.76
N GLN A 10 -10.54 -17.98 -1.52
CA GLN A 10 -9.69 -17.44 -2.57
C GLN A 10 -8.83 -18.52 -3.25
N ILE A 11 -8.49 -19.59 -2.54
CA ILE A 11 -7.88 -20.79 -3.14
C ILE A 11 -8.78 -21.39 -4.23
N ARG A 12 -10.11 -21.28 -4.11
CA ARG A 12 -11.04 -21.69 -5.19
C ARG A 12 -10.95 -20.82 -6.45
N LEU A 13 -10.41 -19.60 -6.35
CA LEU A 13 -10.25 -18.67 -7.47
C LEU A 13 -8.94 -18.92 -8.24
N PHE A 14 -7.81 -18.95 -7.53
CA PHE A 14 -6.47 -19.03 -8.16
C PHE A 14 -5.65 -20.27 -7.77
N GLY A 15 -6.26 -21.23 -7.08
CA GLY A 15 -5.65 -22.51 -6.70
C GLY A 15 -4.65 -22.41 -5.55
N ALA A 16 -4.26 -23.57 -5.02
CA ALA A 16 -3.29 -23.66 -3.92
C ALA A 16 -1.89 -23.16 -4.32
N GLU A 17 -1.53 -23.21 -5.61
CA GLU A 17 -0.28 -22.61 -6.09
C GLU A 17 -0.32 -21.08 -6.02
N GLY A 18 -1.44 -20.45 -6.42
CA GLY A 18 -1.60 -19.00 -6.30
C GLY A 18 -1.47 -18.52 -4.86
N GLN A 19 -2.09 -19.24 -3.90
CA GLN A 19 -1.93 -18.91 -2.48
C GLN A 19 -0.48 -19.07 -1.99
N ARG A 20 0.22 -20.12 -2.43
CA ARG A 20 1.64 -20.34 -2.07
C ARG A 20 2.55 -19.26 -2.63
N ARG A 21 2.25 -18.73 -3.82
CA ARG A 21 2.97 -17.57 -4.38
C ARG A 21 2.71 -16.33 -3.54
N LEU A 22 1.46 -16.07 -3.16
CA LEU A 22 1.11 -14.92 -2.31
C LEU A 22 1.81 -14.98 -0.95
N LYS A 23 1.81 -16.15 -0.29
CA LYS A 23 2.53 -16.41 0.96
C LYS A 23 4.06 -16.23 0.88
N ARG A 24 4.63 -16.17 -0.33
CA ARG A 24 6.07 -15.93 -0.55
C ARG A 24 6.38 -14.52 -1.02
N ALA A 25 5.36 -13.76 -1.38
CA ALA A 25 5.53 -12.42 -1.93
C ALA A 25 5.74 -11.39 -0.81
N THR A 26 6.56 -10.40 -1.10
CA THR A 26 6.77 -9.21 -0.29
C THR A 26 6.20 -7.99 -1.00
N ALA A 27 5.28 -7.28 -0.35
CA ALA A 27 4.79 -5.99 -0.84
C ALA A 27 5.35 -4.84 -0.03
N LEU A 28 5.84 -3.82 -0.74
CA LEU A 28 6.19 -2.52 -0.17
C LEU A 28 4.99 -1.58 -0.30
N VAL A 29 4.44 -1.12 0.82
CA VAL A 29 3.38 -0.11 0.86
C VAL A 29 3.98 1.20 1.38
N VAL A 30 4.03 2.21 0.52
CA VAL A 30 4.56 3.54 0.88
C VAL A 30 3.41 4.48 1.18
N GLY A 31 3.29 4.88 2.44
CA GLY A 31 2.17 5.61 3.02
C GLY A 31 1.18 4.67 3.70
N ALA A 32 0.91 4.90 4.98
CA ALA A 32 -0.08 4.20 5.82
C ALA A 32 -1.39 4.99 5.98
N GLY A 33 -1.61 5.99 5.12
CA GLY A 33 -2.82 6.82 5.08
C GLY A 33 -4.08 6.06 4.60
N GLY A 34 -5.07 6.78 4.05
CA GLY A 34 -6.37 6.17 3.73
C GLY A 34 -6.30 5.04 2.68
N LEU A 35 -5.49 5.22 1.64
CA LEU A 35 -5.25 4.20 0.61
C LEU A 35 -4.39 3.06 1.16
N GLY A 36 -3.21 3.37 1.70
CA GLY A 36 -2.30 2.36 2.25
C GLY A 36 -2.91 1.53 3.38
N SER A 37 -3.77 2.14 4.20
CA SER A 37 -4.55 1.42 5.21
C SER A 37 -5.41 0.33 4.61
N THR A 38 -6.14 0.68 3.55
CA THR A 38 -7.02 -0.25 2.84
C THR A 38 -6.22 -1.35 2.14
N VAL A 39 -5.16 -0.97 1.41
CA VAL A 39 -4.35 -1.94 0.66
C VAL A 39 -3.68 -2.94 1.58
N SER A 40 -3.01 -2.47 2.64
CA SER A 40 -2.31 -3.35 3.57
C SER A 40 -3.27 -4.31 4.28
N THR A 41 -4.47 -3.82 4.63
CA THR A 41 -5.53 -4.67 5.22
C THR A 41 -5.92 -5.79 4.26
N TYR A 42 -6.20 -5.48 2.99
CA TYR A 42 -6.64 -6.49 2.02
C TYR A 42 -5.53 -7.47 1.61
N LEU A 43 -4.29 -7.00 1.46
CA LEU A 43 -3.15 -7.88 1.22
C LEU A 43 -2.89 -8.81 2.41
N ALA A 44 -3.02 -8.30 3.65
CA ALA A 44 -2.85 -9.09 4.85
C ALA A 44 -3.92 -10.18 4.99
N VAL A 45 -5.21 -9.87 4.79
CA VAL A 45 -6.26 -10.91 4.86
C VAL A 45 -6.19 -11.91 3.70
N ALA A 46 -5.64 -11.50 2.56
CA ALA A 46 -5.33 -12.41 1.47
C ALA A 46 -4.13 -13.32 1.78
N GLY A 47 -3.34 -13.03 2.82
CA GLY A 47 -2.24 -13.89 3.26
C GLY A 47 -0.97 -13.70 2.44
N ILE A 48 -0.65 -12.44 2.11
CA ILE A 48 0.68 -12.09 1.61
C ILE A 48 1.77 -12.49 2.61
N GLY A 49 2.94 -12.91 2.12
CA GLY A 49 4.03 -13.37 2.97
C GLY A 49 4.58 -12.27 3.87
N GLN A 50 4.88 -11.12 3.27
CA GLN A 50 5.44 -9.97 3.98
C GLN A 50 4.85 -8.64 3.51
N LEU A 51 4.61 -7.74 4.45
CA LEU A 51 4.31 -6.33 4.23
C LEU A 51 5.44 -5.46 4.79
N ILE A 52 6.04 -4.62 3.96
CA ILE A 52 6.93 -3.54 4.39
C ILE A 52 6.13 -2.24 4.32
N ILE A 53 5.88 -1.61 5.47
CA ILE A 53 5.03 -0.41 5.56
C ILE A 53 5.91 0.79 5.90
N VAL A 54 6.00 1.74 4.96
CA VAL A 54 6.81 2.95 5.08
C VAL A 54 5.92 4.15 5.35
N ASP A 55 6.02 4.74 6.54
CA ASP A 55 5.33 6.00 6.87
C ASP A 55 6.05 6.70 8.03
N GLY A 56 6.38 7.99 7.83
CA GLY A 56 7.10 8.81 8.80
C GLY A 56 6.21 9.62 9.75
N ASP A 57 4.90 9.63 9.52
CA ASP A 57 3.96 10.38 10.34
C ASP A 57 3.57 9.64 11.63
N VAL A 58 2.92 10.38 12.52
CA VAL A 58 2.20 9.85 13.68
C VAL A 58 0.69 9.83 13.44
N VAL A 59 -0.02 8.99 14.16
CA VAL A 59 -1.49 8.94 14.12
C VAL A 59 -2.06 10.21 14.76
N GLU A 60 -2.97 10.86 14.04
CA GLU A 60 -3.73 12.02 14.54
C GLU A 60 -5.23 11.72 14.56
N GLU A 61 -5.99 12.40 15.42
CA GLU A 61 -7.46 12.26 15.46
C GLU A 61 -8.12 12.56 14.10
N SER A 62 -7.61 13.57 13.39
CA SER A 62 -8.05 13.97 12.05
C SER A 62 -7.91 12.88 10.97
N ASN A 63 -7.17 11.81 11.27
CA ASN A 63 -6.88 10.71 10.36
C ASN A 63 -7.93 9.58 10.46
N LEU A 64 -8.57 9.45 11.63
CA LEU A 64 -9.38 8.27 11.99
C LEU A 64 -10.69 8.16 11.21
N ASN A 65 -11.07 9.19 10.45
CA ASN A 65 -12.23 9.13 9.55
C ASN A 65 -11.98 8.31 8.27
N ARG A 66 -10.71 7.98 7.95
CA ARG A 66 -10.33 7.32 6.69
C ARG A 66 -9.16 6.34 6.77
N GLN A 67 -8.35 6.39 7.82
CA GLN A 67 -7.15 5.54 7.97
C GLN A 67 -7.45 4.35 8.88
N ILE A 68 -8.04 3.31 8.31
CA ILE A 68 -8.62 2.18 9.05
C ILE A 68 -7.61 1.24 9.72
N LEU A 69 -6.31 1.46 9.53
CA LEU A 69 -5.27 0.75 10.29
C LEU A 69 -5.02 1.35 11.68
N HIS A 70 -5.56 2.54 11.97
CA HIS A 70 -5.26 3.30 13.19
C HIS A 70 -6.50 3.46 14.05
N TRP A 71 -6.29 3.34 15.36
CA TRP A 71 -7.36 3.39 16.36
C TRP A 71 -7.15 4.61 17.26
N THR A 72 -8.20 5.03 17.97
CA THR A 72 -8.13 6.17 18.91
C THR A 72 -7.03 6.01 19.96
N LYS A 73 -6.75 4.78 20.40
CA LYS A 73 -5.68 4.48 21.36
C LYS A 73 -4.27 4.72 20.80
N ASP A 74 -4.13 4.79 19.48
CA ASP A 74 -2.83 4.89 18.78
C ASP A 74 -2.44 6.35 18.52
N ILE A 75 -3.26 7.34 18.90
CA ILE A 75 -2.96 8.77 18.68
C ILE A 75 -1.58 9.11 19.29
N GLY A 76 -0.70 9.70 18.47
CA GLY A 76 0.68 10.00 18.81
C GLY A 76 1.69 8.88 18.54
N GLN A 77 1.24 7.66 18.21
CA GLN A 77 2.10 6.57 17.78
C GLN A 77 2.49 6.74 16.31
N LEU A 78 3.69 6.29 15.93
CA LEU A 78 4.11 6.22 14.52
C LEU A 78 3.14 5.37 13.71
N LYS A 79 2.67 5.88 12.57
CA LYS A 79 1.69 5.19 11.72
C LYS A 79 2.17 3.82 11.27
N ALA A 80 3.44 3.70 10.84
CA ALA A 80 4.01 2.41 10.44
C ALA A 80 3.96 1.36 11.57
N VAL A 81 4.10 1.78 12.83
CA VAL A 81 4.03 0.90 13.99
C VAL A 81 2.58 0.53 14.33
N SER A 82 1.67 1.51 14.41
CA SER A 82 0.23 1.25 14.64
C SER A 82 -0.35 0.32 13.55
N ALA A 83 0.02 0.55 12.29
CA ALA A 83 -0.34 -0.32 11.17
C ALA A 83 0.11 -1.78 11.39
N THR A 84 1.33 -1.96 11.86
CA THR A 84 1.90 -3.29 12.14
C THR A 84 1.13 -4.02 13.22
N GLU A 85 0.76 -3.34 14.31
CA GLU A 85 -0.04 -3.92 15.38
C GLU A 85 -1.41 -4.38 14.89
N THR A 86 -2.10 -3.53 14.12
CA THR A 86 -3.42 -3.85 13.55
C THR A 86 -3.34 -5.05 12.60
N ILE A 87 -2.34 -5.09 11.72
CA ILE A 87 -2.18 -6.20 10.76
C ILE A 87 -1.85 -7.51 11.47
N LYS A 88 -0.97 -7.49 12.47
CA LYS A 88 -0.67 -8.70 13.26
C LYS A 88 -1.89 -9.20 14.02
N GLY A 89 -2.74 -8.30 14.51
CA GLY A 89 -4.04 -8.66 15.10
C GLY A 89 -5.02 -9.28 14.10
N LEU A 90 -4.97 -8.84 12.84
CA LEU A 90 -5.84 -9.30 11.76
C LEU A 90 -5.41 -10.66 11.18
N ASN A 91 -4.11 -10.79 10.87
CA ASN A 91 -3.52 -12.02 10.35
C ASN A 91 -2.09 -12.22 10.91
N PRO A 92 -1.93 -13.06 11.95
CA PRO A 92 -0.63 -13.28 12.59
C PRO A 92 0.35 -14.10 11.74
N GLU A 93 -0.08 -14.66 10.60
CA GLU A 93 0.79 -15.38 9.65
C GLU A 93 1.57 -14.43 8.72
N VAL A 94 1.19 -13.15 8.66
CA VAL A 94 1.82 -12.15 7.79
C VAL A 94 2.99 -11.51 8.53
N GLU A 95 4.18 -11.58 7.94
CA GLU A 95 5.34 -10.83 8.44
C GLU A 95 5.16 -9.35 8.12
N VAL A 96 5.43 -8.47 9.10
CA VAL A 96 5.26 -7.03 8.91
C VAL A 96 6.51 -6.28 9.40
N GLU A 97 7.12 -5.52 8.51
CA GLU A 97 8.24 -4.61 8.78
C GLU A 97 7.74 -3.17 8.82
N ALA A 98 7.82 -2.52 9.99
CA ALA A 98 7.52 -1.10 10.15
C ALA A 98 8.76 -0.26 9.81
N VAL A 99 8.63 0.64 8.84
CA VAL A 99 9.71 1.56 8.42
C VAL A 99 9.26 3.00 8.68
N ALA A 100 9.61 3.52 9.85
CA ALA A 100 9.16 4.81 10.34
C ALA A 100 10.02 5.98 9.83
N LEU A 101 9.97 6.26 8.53
CA LEU A 101 10.66 7.37 7.87
C LEU A 101 9.86 7.90 6.69
N PHE A 102 10.24 9.08 6.21
CA PHE A 102 9.71 9.62 4.95
C PHE A 102 10.47 9.04 3.76
N ALA A 103 9.72 8.51 2.80
CA ALA A 103 10.31 8.03 1.56
C ALA A 103 10.91 9.19 0.74
N ASP A 104 12.18 9.05 0.36
CA ASP A 104 12.95 10.05 -0.40
C ASP A 104 13.86 9.39 -1.44
N GLU A 105 14.62 10.20 -2.17
CA GLU A 105 15.51 9.71 -3.23
C GLU A 105 16.68 8.86 -2.71
N GLU A 106 17.06 9.02 -1.44
CA GLU A 106 18.19 8.28 -0.83
C GLU A 106 17.77 6.88 -0.39
N ASN A 107 16.55 6.72 0.12
CA ASN A 107 16.09 5.45 0.69
C ASN A 107 15.21 4.60 -0.24
N LEU A 108 14.55 5.20 -1.24
CA LEU A 108 13.56 4.49 -2.07
C LEU A 108 14.15 3.36 -2.90
N ALA A 109 15.36 3.52 -3.43
CA ALA A 109 15.99 2.47 -4.23
C ALA A 109 16.20 1.19 -3.43
N ASP A 110 16.63 1.31 -2.16
CA ASP A 110 16.85 0.16 -1.29
C ASP A 110 15.53 -0.44 -0.81
N LEU A 111 14.56 0.39 -0.45
CA LEU A 111 13.24 -0.08 -0.02
C LEU A 111 12.53 -0.86 -1.12
N VAL A 112 12.50 -0.30 -2.34
CA VAL A 112 11.88 -0.95 -3.50
C VAL A 112 12.60 -2.26 -3.83
N GLY A 113 13.93 -2.30 -3.71
CA GLY A 113 14.73 -3.50 -4.00
C GLY A 113 14.48 -4.70 -3.08
N LYS A 114 13.73 -4.53 -1.97
CA LYS A 114 13.36 -5.60 -1.03
C LYS A 114 12.02 -6.28 -1.34
N ALA A 115 11.25 -5.78 -2.31
CA ALA A 115 9.88 -6.21 -2.54
C ALA A 115 9.68 -6.80 -3.95
N ASP A 116 8.65 -7.64 -4.09
CA ASP A 116 8.20 -8.16 -5.38
C ASP A 116 7.22 -7.21 -6.06
N LEU A 117 6.56 -6.35 -5.28
CA LEU A 117 5.63 -5.33 -5.75
C LEU A 117 5.61 -4.09 -4.85
N VAL A 118 5.23 -2.97 -5.42
CA VAL A 118 5.15 -1.68 -4.73
C VAL A 118 3.73 -1.11 -4.83
N VAL A 119 3.23 -0.56 -3.73
CA VAL A 119 1.96 0.15 -3.66
C VAL A 119 2.21 1.60 -3.30
N ASP A 120 1.67 2.51 -4.12
CA ASP A 120 1.68 3.94 -3.86
C ASP A 120 0.44 4.32 -3.03
N GLY A 121 0.66 4.59 -1.74
CA GLY A 121 -0.30 5.16 -0.81
C GLY A 121 -0.01 6.63 -0.47
N LEU A 122 0.84 7.31 -1.25
CA LEU A 122 1.28 8.68 -1.00
C LEU A 122 0.21 9.68 -1.46
N ASP A 123 0.24 10.88 -0.88
CA ASP A 123 -0.75 11.95 -1.11
C ASP A 123 -0.23 13.11 -1.98
N ASN A 124 1.03 13.07 -2.41
CA ASN A 124 1.64 14.17 -3.16
C ASN A 124 2.47 13.68 -4.35
N PHE A 125 2.33 14.38 -5.48
CA PHE A 125 3.00 14.02 -6.73
C PHE A 125 4.54 13.91 -6.66
N PRO A 126 5.28 14.81 -5.96
CA PRO A 126 6.74 14.68 -5.87
C PRO A 126 7.18 13.31 -5.36
N SER A 127 6.67 12.86 -4.21
CA SER A 127 7.00 11.55 -3.66
C SER A 127 6.53 10.40 -4.56
N ARG A 128 5.35 10.52 -5.18
CA ARG A 128 4.85 9.51 -6.14
C ARG A 128 5.76 9.33 -7.35
N TYR A 129 6.33 10.42 -7.88
CA TYR A 129 7.27 10.34 -9.00
C TYR A 129 8.60 9.71 -8.61
N LEU A 130 9.09 9.97 -7.39
CA LEU A 130 10.29 9.32 -6.87
C LEU A 130 10.06 7.81 -6.70
N LEU A 131 8.94 7.41 -6.10
CA LEU A 131 8.56 6.01 -5.95
C LEU A 131 8.44 5.30 -7.30
N ASN A 132 7.74 5.92 -8.26
CA ASN A 132 7.62 5.38 -9.61
C ASN A 132 8.98 5.28 -10.31
N ARG A 133 9.89 6.24 -10.14
CA ARG A 133 11.24 6.15 -10.71
C ARG A 133 11.98 4.94 -10.13
N ALA A 134 12.01 4.79 -8.82
CA ALA A 134 12.68 3.67 -8.16
C ALA A 134 12.09 2.31 -8.60
N ALA A 135 10.76 2.20 -8.70
CA ALA A 135 10.08 1.00 -9.21
C ALA A 135 10.49 0.65 -10.64
N LEU A 136 10.54 1.63 -11.54
CA LEU A 136 10.99 1.44 -12.92
C LEU A 136 12.46 0.99 -13.00
N GLU A 137 13.34 1.61 -12.21
CA GLU A 137 14.76 1.29 -12.19
C GLU A 137 15.02 -0.13 -11.68
N LYS A 138 14.25 -0.60 -10.69
CA LYS A 138 14.33 -1.96 -10.17
C LYS A 138 13.56 -2.99 -11.01
N GLY A 139 12.72 -2.55 -11.94
CA GLY A 139 11.88 -3.44 -12.74
C GLY A 139 10.74 -4.07 -11.95
N ILE A 140 10.25 -3.39 -10.90
CA ILE A 140 9.20 -3.88 -10.00
C ILE A 140 7.87 -3.17 -10.33
N PRO A 141 6.73 -3.88 -10.39
CA PRO A 141 5.43 -3.27 -10.66
C PRO A 141 5.01 -2.31 -9.55
N LEU A 142 4.35 -1.22 -9.95
CA LEU A 142 3.79 -0.21 -9.05
C LEU A 142 2.27 -0.13 -9.20
N PHE A 143 1.56 -0.26 -8.10
CA PHE A 143 0.10 -0.12 -8.01
C PHE A 143 -0.26 1.27 -7.49
N HIS A 144 -0.60 2.17 -8.41
CA HIS A 144 -0.89 3.57 -8.11
C HIS A 144 -2.35 3.80 -7.76
N GLY A 145 -2.60 4.60 -6.73
CA GLY A 145 -3.91 5.12 -6.38
C GLY A 145 -3.84 6.59 -5.98
N ALA A 146 -4.91 7.33 -6.26
CA ALA A 146 -5.09 8.68 -5.77
C ALA A 146 -6.58 9.00 -5.59
N ILE A 147 -6.88 9.92 -4.68
CA ILE A 147 -8.24 10.38 -4.43
C ILE A 147 -8.32 11.90 -4.34
N SER A 148 -9.50 12.42 -4.64
CA SER A 148 -9.87 13.82 -4.48
C SER A 148 -11.37 13.92 -4.16
N GLY A 149 -11.71 14.06 -2.88
CA GLY A 149 -13.10 14.11 -2.42
C GLY A 149 -13.84 12.81 -2.71
N PHE A 150 -14.76 12.87 -3.68
CA PHE A 150 -15.51 11.72 -4.18
C PHE A 150 -14.85 11.05 -5.40
N ASP A 151 -13.89 11.71 -6.02
CA ASP A 151 -13.17 11.20 -7.18
C ASP A 151 -12.00 10.34 -6.75
N GLY A 152 -11.72 9.32 -7.56
CA GLY A 152 -10.63 8.39 -7.32
C GLY A 152 -10.11 7.82 -8.62
N GLN A 153 -8.83 7.50 -8.64
CA GLN A 153 -8.14 6.91 -9.77
C GLN A 153 -7.20 5.82 -9.29
N ALA A 154 -7.09 4.76 -10.08
CA ALA A 154 -6.11 3.69 -9.91
C ALA A 154 -5.48 3.36 -11.26
N THR A 155 -4.21 3.00 -11.26
CA THR A 155 -3.54 2.45 -12.45
C THR A 155 -2.38 1.55 -12.04
N THR A 156 -2.09 0.57 -12.89
CA THR A 156 -1.00 -0.39 -12.70
C THR A 156 0.14 -0.02 -13.64
N ILE A 157 1.32 0.19 -13.09
CA ILE A 157 2.53 0.53 -13.84
C ILE A 157 3.44 -0.70 -13.84
N ILE A 158 3.55 -1.33 -15.01
CA ILE A 158 4.43 -2.48 -15.24
C ILE A 158 5.63 -2.00 -16.06
N PRO A 159 6.85 -2.03 -15.49
CA PRO A 159 8.05 -1.58 -16.17
C PRO A 159 8.21 -2.20 -17.56
N LYS A 160 8.54 -1.37 -18.55
CA LYS A 160 8.70 -1.74 -19.97
C LYS A 160 7.42 -2.22 -20.68
N MET A 161 6.26 -2.24 -20.03
CA MET A 161 4.98 -2.69 -20.61
C MET A 161 3.91 -1.60 -20.64
N THR A 162 3.81 -0.77 -19.60
CA THR A 162 2.80 0.32 -19.52
C THR A 162 3.48 1.70 -19.47
N PRO A 163 2.73 2.80 -19.71
CA PRO A 163 3.21 4.15 -19.44
C PRO A 163 3.58 4.33 -17.97
N CYS A 164 4.64 5.10 -17.69
CA CYS A 164 4.97 5.46 -16.31
C CYS A 164 4.06 6.57 -15.77
N LEU A 165 4.10 6.82 -14.46
CA LEU A 165 3.27 7.85 -13.85
C LEU A 165 3.47 9.23 -14.48
N ARG A 166 4.70 9.60 -14.86
CA ARG A 166 5.00 10.88 -15.52
C ARG A 166 4.57 10.93 -16.98
N CYS A 167 4.40 9.79 -17.65
CA CYS A 167 3.78 9.74 -18.97
C CYS A 167 2.27 10.04 -18.89
N ILE A 168 1.60 9.56 -17.84
CA ILE A 168 0.16 9.76 -17.63
C ILE A 168 -0.11 11.17 -17.09
N PHE A 169 0.69 11.61 -16.11
CA PHE A 169 0.60 12.91 -15.46
C PHE A 169 1.91 13.69 -15.68
N PRO A 170 2.08 14.37 -16.82
CA PRO A 170 3.33 15.09 -17.12
C PRO A 170 3.49 16.37 -16.28
N ARG A 171 2.38 16.96 -15.83
CA ARG A 171 2.36 18.16 -14.99
C ARG A 171 1.53 17.85 -13.74
N PRO A 172 2.13 17.86 -12.54
CA PRO A 172 1.35 17.67 -11.32
C PRO A 172 0.38 18.84 -11.14
N SER A 173 -0.81 18.56 -10.61
CA SER A 173 -1.66 19.62 -10.09
C SER A 173 -0.97 20.32 -8.92
N PRO A 174 -1.25 21.62 -8.67
CA PRO A 174 -0.76 22.32 -7.49
C PRO A 174 -1.11 21.55 -6.20
N LYS A 175 -0.25 21.65 -5.17
CA LYS A 175 -0.54 21.09 -3.84
C LYS A 175 -1.77 21.79 -3.26
N GLU A 176 -2.90 21.12 -3.28
CA GLU A 176 -4.07 21.48 -2.48
C GLU A 176 -4.39 20.34 -1.52
N THR A 177 -4.59 20.67 -0.24
CA THR A 177 -5.12 19.71 0.73
C THR A 177 -6.50 19.30 0.24
N THR A 178 -6.57 18.11 -0.33
CA THR A 178 -7.78 17.68 -1.01
C THR A 178 -8.69 17.01 0.01
N PRO A 179 -10.01 17.33 0.05
CA PRO A 179 -10.96 16.61 0.88
C PRO A 179 -10.87 15.09 0.63
N ALA A 180 -11.13 14.27 1.65
CA ALA A 180 -11.07 12.83 1.52
C ALA A 180 -12.24 12.16 2.24
N LEU A 181 -13.04 11.40 1.50
CA LEU A 181 -14.04 10.50 2.07
C LEU A 181 -13.43 9.12 2.27
N GLY A 182 -13.55 8.56 3.48
CA GLY A 182 -13.00 7.24 3.81
C GLY A 182 -13.49 6.12 2.89
N ALA A 183 -14.75 6.19 2.45
CA ALA A 183 -15.30 5.24 1.47
C ALA A 183 -14.59 5.32 0.11
N THR A 184 -14.25 6.52 -0.38
CA THR A 184 -13.49 6.71 -1.62
C THR A 184 -12.09 6.11 -1.48
N CYS A 185 -11.40 6.34 -0.35
CA CYS A 185 -10.14 5.66 -0.04
C CYS A 185 -10.29 4.14 -0.08
N GLY A 186 -11.37 3.63 0.53
CA GLY A 186 -11.67 2.19 0.60
C GLY A 186 -11.89 1.56 -0.78
N VAL A 187 -12.62 2.23 -1.67
CA VAL A 187 -12.88 1.74 -3.04
C VAL A 187 -11.60 1.75 -3.88
N ILE A 188 -10.82 2.84 -3.85
CA ILE A 188 -9.60 2.92 -4.66
C ILE A 188 -8.51 2.00 -4.11
N GLY A 189 -8.36 1.92 -2.78
CA GLY A 189 -7.43 1.00 -2.14
C GLY A 189 -7.79 -0.47 -2.37
N SER A 190 -9.08 -0.83 -2.45
CA SER A 190 -9.46 -2.21 -2.78
C SER A 190 -9.17 -2.56 -4.24
N ILE A 191 -9.30 -1.59 -5.16
CA ILE A 191 -8.85 -1.76 -6.55
C ILE A 191 -7.33 -1.97 -6.58
N GLN A 192 -6.54 -1.13 -5.90
CA GLN A 192 -5.09 -1.30 -5.81
C GLN A 192 -4.70 -2.69 -5.27
N ALA A 193 -5.36 -3.16 -4.21
CA ALA A 193 -5.09 -4.47 -3.63
C ALA A 193 -5.53 -5.63 -4.52
N SER A 194 -6.53 -5.44 -5.39
CA SER A 194 -7.00 -6.47 -6.32
C SER A 194 -6.09 -6.62 -7.53
N GLU A 195 -5.44 -5.53 -7.94
CA GLU A 195 -4.46 -5.53 -9.03
C GLU A 195 -3.10 -6.10 -8.60
N ALA A 196 -2.75 -5.94 -7.32
CA ALA A 196 -1.49 -6.38 -6.70
C ALA A 196 -1.36 -7.90 -6.58
#